data_AF-A0A1H3RN19-F1
#
_entry.id   AF-A0A1H3RN19-F1
#
_cell.length_a   1.000
_cell.length_b   1.000
_cell.length_c   1.000
_cell.angle_alpha   90.00
_cell.angle_beta   90.00
_cell.angle_gamma   90.00
#
_symmetry.space_group_name_H-M   'P 1'
#
loop_
_entity.id
_entity.type
_entity.pdbx_description
1 polymer ?
#
loop_
_entity_poly.entity_id
_entity_poly.type
_entity_poly.pdbx_seq_one_letter_code
_entity_poly.pdbx_strand_id
1 'polypeptide(L)'
;MTKRYSSKYHEANKCYWFGISPGSLENIKSSKDQYIEFEMKHECIIEVPVEIILEYTKIANTRKDKSGNIKHYQIYIRKEPRIQLFKNDKTWELEKYLIG
;
A
#
# COMPACT_ATOMS: atom_id res chain seq x y z
N MET A 1 -11.09 6.45 11.89
CA MET A 1 -11.76 6.47 10.58
C MET A 1 -10.77 5.84 9.63
N THR A 2 -11.08 4.67 9.09
CA THR A 2 -10.12 3.90 8.29
C THR A 2 -9.69 4.68 7.05
N LYS A 3 -8.39 4.72 6.79
CA LYS A 3 -7.83 5.45 5.65
C LYS A 3 -7.81 4.56 4.42
N ARG A 4 -8.43 5.02 3.33
CA ARG A 4 -8.55 4.29 2.06
C ARG A 4 -7.71 4.93 0.96
N TYR A 5 -7.02 4.10 0.18
CA TYR A 5 -6.24 4.53 -0.99
C TYR A 5 -6.76 3.85 -2.25
N SER A 6 -6.88 4.61 -3.35
CA SER A 6 -7.25 4.07 -4.66
C SER A 6 -6.00 3.77 -5.50
N SER A 7 -6.04 2.65 -6.23
CA SER A 7 -4.90 2.16 -7.02
C SER A 7 -4.79 2.76 -8.41
N LYS A 8 -3.59 2.65 -9.00
CA LYS A 8 -3.39 2.53 -10.45
C LYS A 8 -2.92 1.13 -10.78
N TYR A 9 -3.46 0.52 -11.82
CA TYR A 9 -3.03 -0.82 -12.25
C TYR A 9 -1.92 -0.71 -13.30
N HIS A 10 -0.84 -1.46 -13.10
CA HIS A 10 0.30 -1.57 -14.01
C HIS A 10 0.24 -2.91 -14.74
N GLU A 11 -0.24 -2.91 -15.98
CA GLU A 11 -0.38 -4.10 -16.84
C GLU A 11 0.94 -4.89 -16.96
N ALA A 12 2.06 -4.20 -17.24
CA ALA A 12 3.36 -4.84 -17.46
C ALA A 12 3.86 -5.65 -16.26
N ASN A 13 3.54 -5.21 -15.04
CA ASN A 13 3.97 -5.85 -13.79
C ASN A 13 2.85 -6.64 -13.10
N LYS A 14 1.66 -6.69 -13.72
CA LYS A 14 0.41 -7.26 -13.20
C LYS A 14 0.17 -6.90 -11.73
N CYS A 15 0.30 -5.61 -11.40
CA CYS A 15 0.20 -5.14 -10.02
C CYS A 15 -0.57 -3.82 -9.88
N TYR A 16 -1.16 -3.64 -8.71
CA TYR A 16 -1.74 -2.40 -8.24
C TYR A 16 -0.71 -1.55 -7.54
N TRP A 17 -0.65 -0.28 -7.88
CA TRP A 17 0.22 0.72 -7.29
C TRP A 17 -0.58 1.72 -6.48
N PHE A 18 -0.06 2.06 -5.30
CA PHE A 18 -0.59 3.09 -4.43
C PHE A 18 0.54 4.03 -3.97
N GLY A 19 0.18 5.30 -3.75
CA GLY A 19 1.09 6.30 -3.20
C GLY A 19 0.67 6.71 -1.79
N ILE A 20 1.52 6.45 -0.80
CA ILE A 20 1.32 6.91 0.58
C ILE A 20 2.30 8.06 0.86
N SER A 21 1.79 9.24 1.23
CA SER A 21 2.65 10.36 1.62
C SER A 21 3.23 10.18 3.03
N PRO A 22 4.40 10.77 3.35
CA PRO A 22 4.94 10.73 4.71
C PRO A 22 3.96 11.25 5.77
N GLY A 23 3.32 12.40 5.55
CA GLY A 23 2.31 12.91 6.49
C GLY A 23 1.09 11.99 6.63
N SER A 24 0.74 11.23 5.59
CA SER A 24 -0.29 10.20 5.72
C SER A 24 0.14 9.06 6.63
N LEU A 25 1.40 8.64 6.52
CA LEU A 25 2.00 7.59 7.34
C LEU A 25 2.11 8.03 8.81
N GLU A 26 2.47 9.29 9.07
CA GLU A 26 2.51 9.87 10.42
C GLU A 26 1.12 9.91 11.07
N ASN A 27 0.10 10.30 10.30
CA ASN A 27 -1.27 10.27 10.78
C ASN A 27 -1.74 8.85 11.12
N ILE A 28 -1.33 7.86 10.32
CA ILE A 28 -1.64 6.45 10.59
C ILE A 28 -0.91 5.96 11.85
N LYS A 29 0.37 6.29 12.01
CA LYS A 29 1.14 5.93 13.23
C LYS A 29 0.51 6.50 14.50
N SER A 30 -0.08 7.68 14.39
CA SER A 30 -0.72 8.38 15.52
C SER A 30 -2.18 7.97 15.72
N SER A 31 -2.77 7.20 14.81
CA SER A 31 -4.16 6.76 14.94
C SER A 31 -4.26 5.45 15.73
N LYS A 32 -5.45 5.16 16.27
CA LYS A 32 -5.77 3.87 16.89
C LYS A 32 -6.13 2.80 15.86
N ASP A 33 -6.06 3.12 14.56
CA ASP A 33 -6.48 2.20 13.51
C ASP A 33 -5.44 1.09 13.37
N GLN A 34 -5.89 -0.17 13.32
CA GLN A 34 -5.00 -1.32 13.17
C GLN A 34 -4.70 -1.65 11.71
N TYR A 35 -5.49 -1.11 10.77
CA TYR A 35 -5.45 -1.48 9.36
C TYR A 35 -5.54 -0.25 8.43
N ILE A 36 -4.98 -0.39 7.23
CA ILE A 36 -5.12 0.52 6.09
C ILE A 36 -5.89 -0.19 5.00
N GLU A 37 -6.86 0.49 4.39
CA GLU A 37 -7.63 -0.05 3.26
C GLU A 37 -7.00 0.33 1.91
N PHE A 38 -6.81 -0.67 1.07
CA PHE A 38 -6.35 -0.52 -0.31
C PHE A 38 -7.43 -0.96 -1.27
N GLU A 39 -7.98 -0.02 -2.03
CA GLU A 39 -9.01 -0.26 -3.03
C GLU A 39 -8.38 -0.59 -4.39
N MET A 40 -8.50 -1.85 -4.80
CA MET A 40 -8.01 -2.36 -6.08
C MET A 40 -9.06 -2.12 -7.17
N LYS A 41 -9.21 -0.85 -7.58
CA LYS A 41 -10.26 -0.39 -8.51
C LYS A 41 -11.65 -0.90 -8.05
N HIS A 42 -12.45 -1.44 -8.96
CA HIS A 42 -13.77 -2.02 -8.69
C HIS A 42 -13.71 -3.52 -8.36
N GLU A 43 -12.55 -4.07 -8.01
CA GLU A 43 -12.43 -5.51 -7.77
C GLU A 43 -12.65 -5.90 -6.30
N CYS A 44 -11.93 -5.24 -5.38
CA CYS A 44 -12.03 -5.49 -3.94
C CYS A 44 -11.26 -4.44 -3.14
N ILE A 45 -11.52 -4.44 -1.83
CA ILE A 45 -10.80 -3.65 -0.83
C ILE A 45 -10.00 -4.60 0.05
N ILE A 46 -8.72 -4.32 0.25
CA ILE A 46 -7.86 -5.13 1.12
C ILE A 46 -7.55 -4.35 2.39
N GLU A 47 -7.71 -5.00 3.54
CA GLU A 47 -7.28 -4.46 4.83
C GLU A 47 -5.87 -4.96 5.13
N VAL A 48 -4.91 -4.05 5.24
CA VAL A 48 -3.53 -4.39 5.57
C VAL A 48 -3.17 -3.85 6.94
N PRO A 49 -2.64 -4.68 7.86
CA PRO A 49 -2.12 -4.21 9.14
C PRO A 49 -1.15 -3.04 8.98
N VAL A 50 -1.31 -2.02 9.82
CA VAL A 50 -0.43 -0.84 9.81
C VAL A 50 1.05 -1.26 9.96
N GLU A 51 1.33 -2.23 10.82
CA GLU A 51 2.69 -2.74 11.06
C GLU A 51 3.36 -3.28 9.78
N ILE A 52 2.62 -4.02 8.95
CA ILE A 52 3.12 -4.53 7.66
C ILE A 52 3.44 -3.37 6.74
N ILE A 53 2.59 -2.33 6.69
CA ILE A 53 2.85 -1.15 5.85
C ILE A 53 4.05 -0.35 6.38
N LEU A 54 4.20 -0.22 7.70
CA LEU A 54 5.37 0.41 8.29
C LEU A 54 6.65 -0.36 7.95
N GLU A 55 6.63 -1.69 8.01
CA GLU A 55 7.78 -2.51 7.60
C GLU A 55 8.08 -2.35 6.11
N TYR A 56 7.04 -2.45 5.26
CA TYR A 56 7.16 -2.31 3.82
C TYR A 56 7.77 -0.95 3.43
N THR A 57 7.33 0.15 4.06
CA THR A 57 7.83 1.50 3.74
C THR A 57 9.31 1.70 4.00
N LYS A 58 9.94 0.88 4.87
CA LYS A 58 11.40 0.91 5.10
C LYS A 58 12.21 0.53 3.86
N ILE A 59 11.62 -0.25 2.94
CA ILE A 59 12.27 -0.71 1.71
C ILE A 59 11.55 -0.25 0.44
N ALA A 60 10.47 0.51 0.58
CA ALA A 60 9.65 0.96 -0.54
C ALA A 60 10.43 1.93 -1.44
N ASN A 61 10.13 1.90 -2.73
CA ASN A 61 10.58 2.97 -3.61
C ASN A 61 9.90 4.27 -3.19
N THR A 62 10.64 5.37 -3.24
CA THR A 62 10.11 6.70 -2.94
C THR A 62 10.13 7.57 -4.18
N ARG A 63 9.03 8.27 -4.48
CA ARG A 63 9.08 9.39 -5.41
C ARG A 63 9.40 10.65 -4.63
N LYS A 64 10.38 11.42 -5.11
CA LYS A 64 10.75 12.71 -4.54
C LYS A 64 10.08 13.88 -5.27
N ASP A 65 9.89 14.99 -4.57
CA ASP A 65 9.52 16.26 -5.18
C ASP A 65 10.74 16.98 -5.78
N LYS A 66 10.54 18.20 -6.30
CA LYS A 66 11.63 19.02 -6.87
C LYS A 66 12.68 19.44 -5.85
N SER A 67 12.33 19.44 -4.56
CA SER A 67 13.20 19.80 -3.45
C SER A 67 13.94 18.59 -2.87
N GLY A 68 13.71 17.39 -3.40
CA GLY A 68 14.33 16.15 -2.94
C GLY A 68 13.61 15.49 -1.77
N ASN A 69 12.50 16.05 -1.27
CA ASN A 69 11.72 15.47 -0.18
C ASN A 69 10.87 14.31 -0.69
N ILE A 70 10.59 13.34 0.18
CA ILE A 70 9.72 12.21 -0.16
C ILE A 70 8.29 12.72 -0.38
N LYS A 71 7.79 12.59 -1.60
CA LYS A 71 6.40 12.89 -1.95
C LYS A 71 5.48 11.70 -1.64
N HIS A 72 5.91 10.49 -1.97
CA HIS A 72 5.20 9.26 -1.63
C HIS A 72 6.09 8.03 -1.62
N TYR A 73 5.79 7.11 -0.71
CA TYR A 73 6.18 5.71 -0.75
C TYR A 73 5.30 4.96 -1.74
N GLN A 74 5.91 4.16 -2.60
CA GLN A 74 5.25 3.37 -3.63
C GLN A 74 4.93 1.98 -3.09
N ILE A 75 3.65 1.71 -2.87
CA ILE A 75 3.15 0.43 -2.38
C ILE A 75 2.65 -0.38 -3.58
N TYR A 76 3.09 -1.62 -3.69
CA TYR A 76 2.71 -2.52 -4.77
C TYR A 76 2.00 -3.75 -4.23
N ILE A 77 0.81 -4.03 -4.78
CA ILE A 77 0.01 -5.20 -4.44
C ILE A 77 -0.21 -6.03 -5.71
N ARG A 78 0.08 -7.33 -5.66
CA ARG A 78 -0.32 -8.31 -6.69
C ARG A 78 -1.54 -9.06 -6.18
N LYS A 79 -2.44 -9.45 -7.09
CA LYS A 79 -3.64 -10.21 -6.76
C LYS A 79 -3.51 -11.71 -7.04
N GLU A 80 -2.73 -12.07 -8.06
CA GLU A 80 -2.58 -13.46 -8.50
C GLU A 80 -1.15 -13.98 -8.31
N PRO A 81 -0.97 -15.25 -7.89
CA PRO A 81 -2.00 -16.23 -7.51
C PRO A 81 -2.60 -16.01 -6.11
N ARG A 82 -2.01 -15.11 -5.31
CA ARG A 82 -2.48 -14.67 -4.00
C ARG A 82 -2.33 -13.16 -3.88
N ILE A 83 -3.18 -12.55 -3.05
CA ILE A 83 -3.05 -11.14 -2.73
C ILE A 83 -1.81 -10.95 -1.87
N GLN A 84 -0.86 -10.15 -2.33
CA GLN A 84 0.38 -9.91 -1.61
C GLN A 84 0.94 -8.51 -1.86
N LEU A 85 1.48 -7.93 -0.80
CA LEU A 85 2.45 -6.84 -0.93
C LEU A 85 3.78 -7.42 -1.37
N PHE A 86 4.48 -6.74 -2.26
CA PHE A 86 5.79 -7.21 -2.70
C PHE A 86 6.75 -6.06 -2.97
N LYS A 87 8.01 -6.26 -2.61
CA LYS A 87 9.10 -5.35 -2.94
C LYS A 87 10.41 -6.12 -3.04
N ASN A 88 10.99 -6.13 -4.24
CA ASN A 88 12.17 -6.95 -4.57
C ASN A 88 11.88 -8.42 -4.20
N ASP A 89 12.70 -9.00 -3.32
CA ASP A 89 12.60 -10.41 -2.92
C ASP A 89 11.70 -10.63 -1.68
N LYS A 90 11.19 -9.54 -1.07
CA LYS A 90 10.27 -9.62 0.07
C LYS A 90 8.81 -9.58 -0.37
N THR A 91 8.01 -10.46 0.21
CA THR A 91 6.56 -10.53 0.03
C THR A 91 5.86 -10.65 1.38
N TRP A 92 4.65 -10.09 1.46
CA TRP A 92 3.73 -10.30 2.57
C TRP A 92 2.41 -10.77 1.97
N GLU A 93 2.04 -12.02 2.26
CA GLU A 93 0.72 -12.54 1.87
C GLU A 93 -0.37 -11.86 2.70
N LEU A 94 -1.47 -11.48 2.04
CA LEU A 94 -2.58 -10.76 2.64
C LEU A 94 -3.82 -11.66 2.61
N GLU A 95 -4.28 -12.07 3.79
CA GLU A 95 -5.36 -13.04 3.92
C GLU A 95 -6.76 -12.40 3.94
N LYS A 96 -6.86 -11.11 4.28
CA LYS A 96 -8.15 -10.44 4.53
C LYS A 96 -8.47 -9.41 3.46
N TYR A 97 -9.52 -9.66 2.68
CA TYR A 97 -10.09 -8.69 1.74
C TYR A 97 -11.62 -8.71 1.81
N LEU A 98 -12.23 -7.55 1.58
CA LEU A 98 -13.66 -7.35 1.44
C LEU A 98 -13.98 -7.32 -0.06
N ILE A 99 -14.92 -8.18 -0.48
CA ILE A 99 -15.49 -8.10 -1.83
C ILE A 99 -16.52 -6.98 -1.80
N GLY A 100 -16.31 -5.97 -2.64
CA GLY A 100 -17.19 -4.80 -2.80
C GLY A 100 -18.05 -4.92 -4.04
#